data_AF-A0A524HJC8-F1
#
_entry.id   AF-A0A524HJC8-F1
#
_cell.length_a   1.000
_cell.length_b   1.000
_cell.length_c   1.000
_cell.angle_alpha   90.00
_cell.angle_beta   90.00
_cell.angle_gamma   90.00
#
_symmetry.space_group_name_H-M   'P 1'
#
loop_
_entity.id
_entity.type
_entity.pdbx_description
1 polymer ?
#
loop_
_entity_poly.entity_id
_entity_poly.type
_entity_poly.pdbx_seq_one_letter_code
_entity_poly.pdbx_strand_id
1 'polypeptide(L)'
;DFGIARAVSGYVAATGFMMTIGTPAYVSPEQAQGRTLDGRSDLYSLGITLYRMVTGEVPFKSPDWFELARMHVEDRPEAPRTRRPEISKRLERIILRLLAKHPDDRYPSALELLDDLDQGRTVRRETSDIPLPKGFLPASDAAGREDLEEKKRWWKVW
;
A
#
# COMPACT_ATOMS: atom_id res chain seq x y z
N ASP A 1 4.39 -6.06 -5.72
CA ASP A 1 4.54 -7.40 -5.15
C ASP A 1 3.15 -7.93 -4.83
N PHE A 2 2.68 -8.97 -5.54
CA PHE A 2 1.29 -9.48 -5.51
C PHE A 2 1.21 -10.90 -4.89
N GLY A 3 2.24 -11.31 -4.14
CA GLY A 3 2.48 -12.72 -3.80
C GLY A 3 1.67 -13.36 -2.67
N ILE A 4 0.57 -12.79 -2.18
CA ILE A 4 -0.18 -13.35 -1.02
C ILE A 4 -1.68 -13.50 -1.32
N ALA A 5 -2.04 -13.85 -2.56
CA ALA A 5 -3.44 -13.95 -2.95
C ALA A 5 -4.20 -15.12 -2.29
N ARG A 6 -3.55 -16.11 -1.66
CA ARG A 6 -4.27 -17.23 -1.04
C ARG A 6 -3.39 -18.08 -0.11
N ALA A 7 -3.10 -17.61 1.10
CA ALA A 7 -2.66 -18.48 2.19
C ALA A 7 -3.57 -18.24 3.38
N VAL A 8 -4.60 -19.09 3.50
CA VAL A 8 -5.54 -19.11 4.61
C VAL A 8 -4.86 -19.75 5.82
N SER A 9 -5.13 -19.16 6.98
CA SER A 9 -4.95 -19.68 8.34
C SER A 9 -3.54 -19.89 8.86
N GLY A 10 -3.16 -19.02 9.81
CA GLY A 10 -2.05 -19.25 10.73
C GLY A 10 -2.09 -18.26 11.89
N TYR A 11 -2.99 -18.48 12.85
CA TYR A 11 -2.90 -17.81 14.15
C TYR A 11 -1.75 -18.45 14.97
N VAL A 12 -0.75 -17.62 15.24
CA VAL A 12 0.20 -17.59 16.38
C VAL A 12 1.18 -18.76 16.56
N ALA A 13 2.47 -18.42 16.46
CA ALA A 13 3.52 -18.92 17.35
C ALA A 13 4.31 -17.69 17.83
N ALA A 14 4.17 -17.25 19.08
CA ALA A 14 4.96 -17.71 20.21
C ALA A 14 6.42 -17.97 19.79
N THR A 15 7.30 -17.02 20.14
CA THR A 15 8.77 -17.11 20.03
C THR A 15 9.33 -17.37 18.62
N GLY A 16 9.69 -16.29 17.91
CA GLY A 16 10.56 -16.37 16.74
C GLY A 16 9.90 -15.86 15.47
N PHE A 17 10.47 -14.78 14.93
CA PHE A 17 10.13 -14.22 13.63
C PHE A 17 9.96 -15.31 12.57
N MET A 18 8.72 -15.60 12.19
CA MET A 18 8.40 -16.14 10.87
C MET A 18 7.33 -15.22 10.25
N MET A 19 7.78 -13.99 9.96
CA MET A 19 7.01 -13.00 9.20
C MET A 19 6.84 -13.49 7.76
N THR A 20 5.81 -14.30 7.53
CA THR A 20 5.28 -14.58 6.19
C THR A 20 3.85 -14.06 6.05
N ILE A 21 3.54 -12.95 6.74
CA ILE A 21 2.26 -12.24 6.66
C ILE A 21 2.56 -10.76 6.41
N GLY A 22 2.79 -10.40 5.14
CA GLY A 22 3.02 -9.01 4.72
C GLY A 22 4.12 -8.26 5.49
N THR A 23 4.24 -6.96 5.23
CA THR A 23 4.92 -6.07 6.19
C THR A 23 3.86 -5.71 7.23
N PRO A 24 4.02 -6.04 8.53
CA PRO A 24 2.96 -5.92 9.54
C PRO A 24 2.40 -4.50 9.68
N ALA A 25 3.17 -3.48 9.27
CA ALA A 25 2.73 -2.09 9.21
C ALA A 25 1.57 -1.80 8.23
N TYR A 26 1.17 -2.76 7.38
CA TYR A 26 0.13 -2.60 6.36
C TYR A 26 -1.10 -3.49 6.61
N VAL A 27 -1.11 -4.26 7.70
CA VAL A 27 -2.18 -5.22 7.99
C VAL A 27 -3.51 -4.50 8.26
N SER A 28 -4.61 -5.03 7.71
CA SER A 28 -5.94 -4.49 8.00
C SER A 28 -6.45 -4.92 9.39
N PRO A 29 -7.41 -4.19 10.00
CA PRO A 29 -8.03 -4.55 11.27
C PRO A 29 -8.59 -5.98 11.26
N GLU A 30 -9.31 -6.34 10.20
CA GLU A 30 -9.88 -7.67 10.02
C GLU A 30 -8.83 -8.77 9.83
N GLN A 31 -7.68 -8.47 9.21
CA GLN A 31 -6.54 -9.40 9.15
C GLN A 31 -5.89 -9.60 10.52
N ALA A 32 -5.69 -8.53 11.29
CA ALA A 32 -5.14 -8.60 12.65
C ALA A 32 -6.05 -9.39 13.60
N GLN A 33 -7.37 -9.35 13.35
CA GLN A 33 -8.41 -10.09 14.06
C GLN A 33 -8.74 -11.46 13.42
N GLY A 34 -8.04 -11.83 12.34
CA GLY A 34 -8.27 -13.04 11.52
C GLY A 34 -9.74 -13.31 11.20
N ARG A 35 -10.47 -12.24 10.90
CA ARG A 35 -11.82 -12.28 10.36
C ARG A 35 -11.75 -12.58 8.85
N THR A 36 -12.91 -12.85 8.26
CA THR A 36 -13.03 -13.02 6.81
C THR A 36 -12.56 -11.76 6.08
N LEU A 37 -11.77 -11.97 5.02
CA LEU A 37 -11.20 -10.89 4.22
C LEU A 37 -11.98 -10.75 2.92
N ASP A 38 -12.09 -9.50 2.45
CA ASP A 38 -12.53 -9.16 1.11
C ASP A 38 -11.58 -8.11 0.51
N GLY A 39 -11.90 -7.60 -0.69
CA GLY A 39 -11.07 -6.60 -1.36
C GLY A 39 -10.86 -5.29 -0.59
N ARG A 40 -11.64 -5.03 0.47
CA ARG A 40 -11.49 -3.81 1.29
C ARG A 40 -10.31 -3.92 2.27
N SER A 41 -9.78 -5.11 2.51
CA SER A 41 -8.49 -5.27 3.22
C SER A 41 -7.33 -4.70 2.41
N ASP A 42 -7.34 -4.88 1.09
CA ASP A 42 -6.35 -4.29 0.19
C ASP A 42 -6.52 -2.76 0.12
N LEU A 43 -7.76 -2.26 0.16
CA LEU A 43 -8.03 -0.82 0.21
C LEU A 43 -7.46 -0.17 1.48
N TYR A 44 -7.52 -0.87 2.62
CA TYR A 44 -6.88 -0.39 3.85
C TYR A 44 -5.36 -0.32 3.73
N SER A 45 -4.75 -1.38 3.19
CA SER A 45 -3.31 -1.45 2.93
C SER A 45 -2.85 -0.35 1.95
N LEU A 46 -3.67 -0.04 0.95
CA LEU A 46 -3.48 1.08 0.04
C LEU A 46 -3.57 2.42 0.78
N GLY A 47 -4.52 2.58 1.70
CA GLY A 47 -4.62 3.76 2.56
C GLY A 47 -3.34 4.03 3.35
N ILE A 48 -2.72 2.98 3.89
CA ILE A 48 -1.43 3.07 4.59
C ILE A 48 -0.31 3.47 3.64
N THR A 49 -0.27 2.86 2.44
CA THR A 49 0.69 3.20 1.39
C THR A 49 0.58 4.68 1.02
N LEU A 50 -0.63 5.17 0.76
CA LEU A 50 -0.87 6.58 0.44
C LEU A 50 -0.48 7.51 1.58
N TYR A 51 -0.83 7.16 2.82
CA TYR A 51 -0.40 7.89 4.02
C TYR A 51 1.12 8.01 4.08
N ARG A 52 1.84 6.92 3.84
CA ARG A 52 3.31 6.91 3.81
C ARG A 52 3.90 7.70 2.66
N MET A 53 3.31 7.64 1.47
CA MET A 53 3.77 8.41 0.32
C MET A 53 3.70 9.91 0.58
N VAL A 54 2.64 10.38 1.25
CA VAL A 54 2.44 11.81 1.47
C VAL A 54 3.13 12.34 2.73
N THR A 55 3.27 11.52 3.78
CA THR A 55 3.89 11.95 5.05
C THR A 55 5.34 11.49 5.23
N GLY A 56 5.80 10.49 4.46
CA GLY A 56 7.08 9.80 4.63
C GLY A 56 7.04 8.65 5.65
N GLU A 57 5.96 8.51 6.42
CA GLU A 57 5.86 7.57 7.53
C GLU A 57 4.54 6.78 7.50
N VAL A 58 4.49 5.58 8.09
CA VAL A 58 3.23 4.86 8.30
C VAL A 58 2.44 5.47 9.48
N PRO A 59 1.10 5.32 9.53
CA PRO A 59 0.28 5.93 10.58
C PRO A 59 0.45 5.27 11.96
N PHE A 60 0.85 3.99 11.99
CA PHE A 60 1.07 3.24 13.23
C PHE A 60 2.45 2.58 13.22
N LYS A 61 3.14 2.65 14.36
CA LYS A 61 4.49 2.09 14.53
C LYS A 61 4.61 1.56 15.94
N SER A 62 4.99 0.30 16.07
CA SER A 62 5.40 -0.29 17.33
C SER A 62 6.43 -1.40 17.05
N PRO A 63 7.46 -1.57 17.91
CA PRO A 63 8.33 -2.73 17.84
C PRO A 63 7.63 -4.01 18.32
N ASP A 64 6.56 -3.89 19.10
CA ASP A 64 5.73 -5.01 19.54
C ASP A 64 4.58 -5.25 18.55
N TRP A 65 4.48 -6.49 18.08
CA TRP A 65 3.49 -6.87 17.08
C TRP A 65 2.05 -6.79 17.61
N PHE A 66 1.81 -7.17 18.87
CA PHE A 66 0.48 -7.15 19.46
C PHE A 66 -0.02 -5.72 19.61
N GLU A 67 0.86 -4.81 20.03
CA GLU A 67 0.52 -3.39 20.12
C GLU A 67 0.29 -2.78 18.73
N LEU A 68 1.10 -3.13 17.72
CA LEU A 68 0.85 -2.69 16.35
C LEU A 68 -0.50 -3.19 15.83
N ALA A 69 -0.84 -4.45 16.08
CA ALA A 69 -2.14 -5.01 15.73
C ALA A 69 -3.28 -4.28 16.45
N ARG A 70 -3.13 -3.98 17.74
CA ARG A 70 -4.10 -3.20 18.52
C ARG A 70 -4.30 -1.81 17.93
N MET A 71 -3.22 -1.10 17.58
CA MET A 71 -3.28 0.20 16.90
C MET A 71 -4.06 0.12 15.58
N HIS A 72 -3.82 -0.91 14.77
CA HIS A 72 -4.57 -1.12 13.54
C HIS A 72 -6.05 -1.34 13.80
N VAL A 73 -6.42 -2.04 14.88
CA VAL A 73 -7.83 -2.33 15.24
C VAL A 73 -8.55 -1.15 15.87
N GLU A 74 -7.90 -0.41 16.77
CA GLU A 74 -8.57 0.50 17.71
C GLU A 74 -8.21 1.97 17.46
N ASP A 75 -6.95 2.27 17.19
CA ASP A 75 -6.43 3.63 17.25
C ASP A 75 -6.74 4.41 15.97
N ARG A 76 -7.15 5.68 16.10
CA ARG A 76 -7.34 6.53 14.92
C ARG A 76 -5.98 6.97 14.38
N PRO A 77 -5.75 6.92 13.05
CA PRO A 77 -4.52 7.45 12.48
C PRO A 77 -4.46 8.95 12.71
N GLU A 78 -3.25 9.47 12.94
CA GLU A 78 -3.01 10.91 12.89
C GLU A 78 -3.42 11.44 11.51
N ALA A 79 -4.01 12.64 11.43
CA ALA A 79 -4.41 13.21 10.15
C ALA A 79 -3.15 13.58 9.32
N PRO A 80 -3.05 13.20 8.02
CA PRO A 80 -1.90 13.53 7.19
C PRO A 80 -1.52 15.02 7.19
N ARG A 81 -2.50 15.93 7.23
CA ARG A 81 -2.26 17.37 7.21
C ARG A 81 -1.69 17.92 8.52
N THR A 82 -1.73 17.16 9.61
CA THR A 82 -0.98 17.49 10.83
C THR A 82 0.53 17.45 10.59
N ARG A 83 1.00 16.56 9.70
CA ARG A 83 2.42 16.40 9.34
C ARG A 83 2.83 17.20 8.10
N ARG A 84 1.89 17.37 7.17
CA ARG A 84 2.10 18.00 5.86
C ARG A 84 0.88 18.88 5.51
N PRO A 85 0.78 20.09 6.08
CA PRO A 85 -0.38 20.98 5.91
C PRO A 85 -0.73 21.33 4.46
N GLU A 86 0.26 21.26 3.57
CA GLU A 86 0.18 21.50 2.13
C GLU A 86 -0.61 20.42 1.36
N ILE A 87 -0.84 19.24 1.96
CA ILE A 87 -1.69 18.21 1.37
C ILE A 87 -3.12 18.74 1.25
N SER A 88 -3.77 18.46 0.12
CA SER A 88 -5.17 18.84 -0.08
C SER A 88 -6.10 18.17 0.94
N LYS A 89 -7.12 18.90 1.41
CA LYS A 89 -8.19 18.35 2.26
C LYS A 89 -8.88 17.14 1.63
N ARG A 90 -8.97 17.12 0.29
CA ARG A 90 -9.57 16.00 -0.46
C ARG A 90 -8.75 14.73 -0.28
N LEU A 91 -7.44 14.79 -0.48
CA LEU A 91 -6.56 13.63 -0.35
C LEU A 91 -6.52 13.11 1.09
N GLU A 92 -6.48 14.01 2.08
CA GLU A 92 -6.62 13.63 3.49
C GLU A 92 -7.91 12.85 3.76
N ARG A 93 -9.06 13.37 3.30
CA ARG A 93 -10.36 12.69 3.45
C ARG A 93 -10.33 11.28 2.83
N ILE A 94 -9.76 11.14 1.63
CA ILE A 94 -9.67 9.85 0.94
C ILE A 94 -8.80 8.86 1.74
N ILE A 95 -7.62 9.30 2.20
CA ILE A 95 -6.71 8.48 3.00
C ILE A 95 -7.39 8.03 4.30
N LEU A 96 -8.01 8.96 5.04
CA LEU A 96 -8.69 8.64 6.29
C LEU A 96 -9.88 7.70 6.11
N ARG A 97 -10.61 7.81 5.00
CA ARG A 97 -11.68 6.87 4.65
C ARG A 97 -11.16 5.45 4.35
N LEU A 98 -10.04 5.33 3.64
CA LEU A 98 -9.39 4.04 3.41
C LEU A 98 -8.92 3.39 4.73
N LEU A 99 -8.48 4.21 5.70
CA LEU A 99 -8.01 3.78 7.02
C LEU A 99 -9.14 3.57 8.04
N ALA A 100 -10.41 3.61 7.62
CA ALA A 100 -11.53 3.34 8.52
C ALA A 100 -11.46 1.90 9.07
N LYS A 101 -11.82 1.73 10.34
CA LYS A 101 -11.63 0.45 11.04
C LYS A 101 -12.62 -0.60 10.55
N HIS A 102 -13.89 -0.24 10.40
CA HIS A 102 -14.88 -1.12 9.80
C HIS A 102 -14.77 -1.09 8.26
N PRO A 103 -14.73 -2.25 7.59
CA PRO A 103 -14.69 -2.31 6.13
C PRO A 103 -15.87 -1.61 5.44
N ASP A 104 -17.04 -1.52 6.08
CA ASP A 104 -18.23 -0.84 5.54
C ASP A 104 -18.10 0.68 5.51
N ASP A 105 -17.21 1.26 6.33
CA ASP A 105 -16.93 2.70 6.33
C ASP A 105 -15.93 3.09 5.21
N ARG A 106 -15.33 2.11 4.52
CA ARG A 106 -14.35 2.33 3.45
C ARG A 106 -15.05 2.53 2.09
N TYR A 107 -14.28 2.51 1.01
CA TYR A 107 -14.85 2.39 -0.33
C TYR A 107 -15.33 0.95 -0.55
N PRO A 108 -16.52 0.75 -1.15
CA PRO A 108 -17.00 -0.60 -1.45
C PRO A 108 -16.09 -1.38 -2.42
N SER A 109 -15.37 -0.66 -3.30
CA SER A 109 -14.47 -1.25 -4.28
C SER A 109 -13.36 -0.26 -4.68
N ALA A 110 -12.34 -0.76 -5.39
CA ALA A 110 -11.31 0.07 -5.99
C ALA A 110 -11.85 1.01 -7.10
N LEU A 111 -12.96 0.64 -7.75
CA LEU A 111 -13.61 1.49 -8.76
C LEU A 111 -14.23 2.73 -8.11
N GLU A 112 -14.86 2.57 -6.95
CA GLU A 112 -15.42 3.70 -6.18
C GLU A 112 -14.33 4.64 -5.66
N LEU A 113 -13.19 4.09 -5.26
CA LEU A 113 -12.01 4.89 -4.91
C LEU A 113 -11.50 5.67 -6.12
N LEU A 114 -11.41 5.02 -7.28
CA LEU A 114 -10.93 5.66 -8.51
C LEU A 114 -11.86 6.82 -8.92
N ASP A 115 -13.18 6.63 -8.84
CA ASP A 115 -14.14 7.70 -9.15
C ASP A 115 -13.97 8.93 -8.22
N ASP A 116 -13.79 8.73 -6.89
CA ASP A 116 -13.51 9.83 -5.97
C ASP A 116 -12.14 10.50 -6.25
N LEU A 117 -11.15 9.76 -6.73
CA LEU A 117 -9.87 10.37 -7.16
C LEU A 117 -10.03 11.19 -8.44
N ASP A 118 -10.83 10.71 -9.38
CA ASP A 118 -11.04 11.29 -10.72
C ASP A 118 -11.84 12.59 -10.66
N GLN A 119 -12.92 12.63 -9.88
CA GLN A 119 -13.72 13.83 -9.64
C GLN A 119 -12.92 15.00 -9.04
N GLY A 120 -11.76 14.72 -8.44
CA GLY A 120 -10.86 15.72 -7.87
C GLY A 120 -9.78 16.25 -8.81
N ARG A 121 -9.61 15.68 -10.00
CA ARG A 121 -8.56 16.09 -10.93
C ARG A 121 -8.98 17.35 -11.69
N THR A 122 -8.59 18.51 -11.18
CA THR A 122 -8.80 19.80 -11.84
C THR A 122 -7.85 20.02 -13.02
N VAL A 123 -6.73 19.30 -13.09
CA VAL A 123 -5.81 19.26 -14.23
C VAL A 123 -5.29 17.83 -14.37
N ARG A 124 -5.55 17.17 -15.50
CA ARG A 124 -4.86 15.92 -15.84
C ARG A 124 -3.44 16.31 -16.25
N ARG A 125 -2.52 16.34 -15.29
CA ARG A 125 -1.09 16.33 -15.63
C ARG A 125 -0.77 14.96 -16.18
N GLU A 126 -0.18 14.92 -17.37
CA GLU A 126 0.35 13.66 -17.87
C GLU A 126 1.50 13.24 -16.95
N THR A 127 1.76 11.94 -16.82
CA THR A 127 2.88 11.44 -16.01
C THR A 127 4.23 12.01 -16.47
N SER A 128 4.31 12.49 -17.72
CA SER A 128 5.43 13.25 -18.27
C SER A 128 5.68 14.60 -17.58
N ASP A 129 4.68 15.17 -16.90
CA ASP A 129 4.76 16.47 -16.24
C ASP A 129 5.26 16.38 -14.79
N ILE A 130 5.49 15.17 -14.28
CA ILE A 130 6.08 14.96 -12.96
C ILE A 130 7.59 15.15 -13.10
N PRO A 131 8.20 16.16 -12.45
CA PRO A 131 9.65 16.33 -12.50
C PRO A 131 10.30 15.08 -11.92
N LEU A 132 11.08 14.37 -12.74
CA LEU A 132 11.79 13.20 -12.27
C LEU A 132 12.74 13.62 -11.13
N PRO A 133 12.81 12.84 -10.03
CA PRO A 133 13.82 13.05 -9.01
C PRO A 133 15.20 13.07 -9.68
N LYS A 134 16.06 14.03 -9.30
CA LYS A 134 17.43 14.07 -9.82
C LYS A 134 18.11 12.73 -9.53
N GLY A 135 18.49 12.00 -10.58
CA GLY A 135 19.07 10.66 -10.51
C GLY A 135 18.17 9.52 -10.99
N PHE A 136 16.88 9.77 -11.26
CA PHE A 136 16.01 8.81 -11.93
C PHE A 136 16.10 9.04 -13.45
N LEU A 137 17.05 8.38 -14.11
CA LEU A 137 17.03 8.26 -15.56
C LEU A 137 16.04 7.13 -15.91
N PRO A 138 14.98 7.38 -16.69
CA PRO A 138 14.26 6.26 -17.29
C PRO A 138 15.26 5.48 -18.13
N ALA A 139 15.25 4.16 -18.04
CA ALA A 139 15.98 3.33 -18.98
C ALA A 139 15.53 3.75 -20.37
N SER A 140 16.38 4.52 -21.07
CA SER A 140 16.10 4.93 -22.43
C SER A 140 15.98 3.68 -23.28
N ASP A 141 14.95 3.62 -24.12
CA ASP A 141 14.69 2.60 -25.16
C ASP A 141 15.76 2.58 -26.28
N ALA A 142 17.04 2.65 -25.91
CA ALA A 142 18.18 2.75 -26.82
C ALA A 142 19.43 2.05 -26.25
N ALA A 143 19.31 0.80 -25.82
CA ALA A 143 20.40 -0.17 -25.67
C ALA A 143 19.78 -1.55 -25.40
N GLY A 144 19.96 -2.62 -26.15
CA GLY A 144 20.70 -2.90 -27.36
C GLY A 144 20.24 -4.30 -27.80
N ARG A 145 20.16 -4.54 -29.11
CA ARG A 145 19.65 -5.78 -29.72
C ARG A 145 20.60 -6.99 -29.57
N GLU A 146 21.39 -7.09 -28.49
CA GLU A 146 22.45 -8.12 -28.38
C GLU A 146 22.21 -9.20 -27.30
N ASP A 147 21.21 -9.10 -26.42
CA ASP A 147 21.00 -10.07 -25.32
C ASP A 147 19.86 -11.09 -25.56
N LEU A 148 19.62 -11.50 -26.81
CA LEU A 148 18.61 -12.52 -27.13
C LEU A 148 19.20 -13.92 -27.40
N GLU A 149 20.47 -14.02 -27.78
CA GLU A 149 21.14 -15.32 -27.96
C GLU A 149 21.74 -15.86 -26.66
N GLU A 150 22.20 -14.98 -25.75
CA GLU A 150 22.75 -15.41 -24.46
C GLU A 150 21.65 -15.99 -23.56
N LYS A 151 20.47 -15.35 -23.51
CA LYS A 151 19.30 -15.90 -22.80
C LYS A 151 18.87 -17.27 -23.33
N LYS A 152 18.86 -17.52 -24.64
CA LYS A 152 18.53 -18.84 -25.22
C LYS A 152 19.51 -19.95 -24.80
N ARG A 153 20.76 -19.59 -24.48
CA ARG A 153 21.79 -20.52 -24.02
C ARG A 153 21.57 -20.96 -22.57
N TRP A 154 20.98 -20.10 -21.74
CA TRP A 154 20.64 -20.40 -20.34
C TRP A 154 19.42 -21.34 -20.19
N TRP A 155 18.44 -21.32 -21.11
CA TRP A 155 17.25 -22.19 -21.05
C TRP A 155 17.47 -23.63 -21.54
N LYS A 156 18.68 -24.01 -21.97
CA LYS A 156 19.00 -25.37 -22.44
C LYS A 156 19.72 -26.25 -21.41
N VAL A 157 19.91 -25.75 -20.19
CA VAL A 157 20.63 -26.46 -19.12
C VAL A 157 19.73 -26.75 -17.90
N TRP A 158 18.41 -26.61 -18.07
CA TRP A 158 17.38 -27.06 -17.14
C TRP A 158 16.25 -27.77 -17.90
#